data_AF-A0AAW6W967-F1
#
_entry.id   AF-A0AAW6W967-F1
#
_cell.length_a   1.000
_cell.length_b   1.000
_cell.length_c   1.000
_cell.angle_alpha   90.00
_cell.angle_beta   90.00
_cell.angle_gamma   90.00
#
_symmetry.space_group_name_H-M   'P 1'
#
loop_
_entity.id
_entity.type
_entity.pdbx_description
1 polymer ?
#
loop_
_entity_poly.entity_id
_entity_poly.type
_entity_poly.pdbx_seq_one_letter_code
_entity_poly.pdbx_strand_id
1 'polypeptide(L)' 'MKKNERGDKLLVIGIPALSLFCCDKIATKAIPEAIERRAALEELGFYLSEEKLIGHQGEIYDSYFVLKEENLKS' A
#
# COMPACT_ATOMS: atom_id res chain seq x y z
N MET A 1 2.20 -4.91 21.70
CA MET A 1 1.06 -4.62 20.80
C MET A 1 0.46 -5.94 20.37
N LYS A 2 -0.78 -6.27 20.78
CA LYS A 2 -1.42 -7.53 20.37
C LYS A 2 -1.64 -7.43 18.86
N LYS A 3 -0.91 -8.20 18.05
CA LYS A 3 -1.17 -8.30 16.61
C LYS A 3 -2.51 -8.99 16.47
N ASN A 4 -3.52 -8.20 16.15
CA ASN A 4 -4.89 -8.66 15.94
C ASN A 4 -4.85 -9.83 14.95
N GLU A 5 -5.49 -10.94 15.31
CA GLU A 5 -5.47 -12.23 14.58
C GLU A 5 -6.17 -12.18 13.20
N ARG A 6 -6.46 -10.97 12.70
CA ARG A 6 -6.80 -10.68 11.32
C ARG A 6 -5.56 -10.10 10.63
N GLY A 7 -4.54 -10.91 10.43
CA GLY A 7 -3.46 -10.55 9.50
C GLY A 7 -4.07 -10.38 8.11
N ASP A 8 -4.28 -9.15 7.68
CA ASP A 8 -4.95 -8.83 6.43
C ASP A 8 -4.30 -9.58 5.28
N LYS A 9 -5.11 -10.36 4.55
CA LYS A 9 -4.67 -11.26 3.47
C LYS A 9 -3.75 -10.57 2.45
N LEU A 10 -3.88 -9.25 2.30
CA LEU A 10 -3.01 -8.43 1.46
C LEU A 10 -1.54 -8.50 1.91
N LEU A 11 -1.26 -8.41 3.20
CA LEU A 11 0.12 -8.43 3.72
C LEU A 11 0.74 -9.82 3.69
N VAL A 12 -0.08 -10.88 3.75
CA VAL A 12 0.38 -12.28 3.65
C VAL A 12 1.11 -12.53 2.32
N ILE A 13 0.62 -11.92 1.23
CA ILE A 13 1.23 -12.03 -0.11
C ILE A 13 2.20 -10.88 -0.35
N GLY A 14 1.85 -9.67 0.11
CA GLY A 14 2.62 -8.46 -0.13
C GLY A 14 4.01 -8.48 0.48
N ILE A 15 4.15 -8.93 1.73
CA ILE A 15 5.46 -8.92 2.42
C ILE A 15 6.46 -9.87 1.74
N PRO A 16 6.14 -11.14 1.42
CA PRO A 16 7.03 -12.00 0.65
C PRO A 16 7.37 -11.43 -0.74
N ALA A 17 6.42 -10.78 -1.41
CA ALA A 17 6.63 -10.21 -2.73
C ALA A 17 7.71 -9.12 -2.76
N LEU A 18 7.85 -8.31 -1.69
CA LEU A 18 8.92 -7.31 -1.59
C LEU A 18 10.31 -7.94 -1.79
N SER A 19 10.58 -9.06 -1.12
CA SER A 19 11.86 -9.78 -1.24
C SER A 19 11.97 -10.53 -2.56
N LEU A 20 10.90 -11.24 -2.98
CA LEU A 20 10.92 -12.05 -4.20
C LEU A 20 11.15 -11.24 -5.47
N PHE A 21 10.65 -10.00 -5.51
CA PHE A 21 10.74 -9.12 -6.68
C PHE A 21 11.70 -7.94 -6.47
N CYS A 22 12.45 -7.92 -5.36
CA CYS A 22 13.35 -6.82 -4.99
C CYS A 22 12.68 -5.44 -5.04
N CYS A 23 11.45 -5.35 -4.54
CA CYS A 23 10.69 -4.10 -4.48
C CYS A 23 10.95 -3.36 -3.17
N ASP A 24 10.93 -2.03 -3.23
CA ASP A 24 11.08 -1.13 -2.07
C ASP A 24 9.73 -0.81 -1.40
N LYS A 25 8.61 -1.04 -2.09
CA LYS A 25 7.27 -0.71 -1.63
C LYS A 25 6.16 -1.58 -2.23
N ILE A 26 5.02 -1.64 -1.55
CA ILE A 26 3.74 -2.15 -2.05
C ILE A 26 2.84 -0.94 -2.31
N ALA A 27 2.25 -0.83 -3.50
CA ALA A 27 1.29 0.21 -3.82
C ALA A 27 -0.09 -0.39 -4.14
N THR A 28 -1.16 0.25 -3.64
CA THR A 28 -2.54 -0.12 -3.95
C THR A 28 -3.40 1.11 -4.11
N LYS A 29 -4.35 1.09 -5.05
CA LYS A 29 -5.22 2.24 -5.32
C LYS A 29 -6.43 2.24 -4.38
N ALA A 30 -6.77 3.42 -3.87
CA ALA A 30 -8.03 3.69 -3.18
C ALA A 30 -8.47 5.12 -3.46
N ILE A 31 -9.59 5.27 -4.18
CA ILE A 31 -10.14 6.58 -4.55
C ILE A 31 -10.63 7.34 -3.29
N PRO A 32 -10.69 8.68 -3.33
CA PRO A 32 -11.09 9.50 -2.18
C PRO A 32 -12.41 9.09 -1.53
N GLU A 33 -13.39 8.65 -2.35
CA GLU A 33 -14.73 8.25 -1.95
C GLU A 33 -14.77 6.90 -1.21
N ALA A 34 -13.72 6.07 -1.33
CA ALA A 34 -13.64 4.77 -0.69
C ALA A 34 -13.19 4.87 0.78
N ILE A 35 -13.99 5.54 1.61
CA ILE A 35 -13.65 5.93 3.00
C ILE A 35 -13.18 4.74 3.84
N GLU A 36 -13.97 3.66 3.90
CA GLU A 36 -13.64 2.47 4.71
C GLU A 36 -12.34 1.79 4.25
N ARG A 37 -12.12 1.73 2.94
CA ARG A 37 -10.91 1.14 2.36
C ARG A 37 -9.67 1.97 2.72
N ARG A 38 -9.77 3.30 2.67
CA ARG A 38 -8.66 4.20 3.02
C ARG A 38 -8.30 4.08 4.50
N ALA A 39 -9.32 4.07 5.37
CA ALA A 39 -9.10 3.89 6.80
C ALA A 39 -8.40 2.55 7.11
N ALA A 40 -8.85 1.44 6.49
CA ALA A 40 -8.20 0.14 6.66
C ALA A 40 -6.73 0.13 6.16
N LEU A 41 -6.44 0.84 5.07
CA LEU A 41 -5.07 0.97 4.56
C LEU A 41 -4.17 1.77 5.52
N GLU A 42 -4.69 2.87 6.08
CA GLU A 42 -3.98 3.66 7.09
C GLU A 42 -3.73 2.86 8.38
N GLU A 43 -4.71 2.08 8.84
CA GLU A 43 -4.56 1.15 9.98
C GLU A 43 -3.48 0.08 9.71
N LEU A 44 -3.30 -0.31 8.44
CA LEU A 44 -2.27 -1.25 7.99
C LEU A 44 -0.89 -0.60 7.78
N GLY A 45 -0.75 0.70 8.02
CA GLY A 45 0.50 1.44 7.86
C GLY A 45 0.80 1.90 6.43
N PHE A 46 -0.15 1.77 5.51
CA PHE A 46 -0.04 2.44 4.21
C PHE A 46 -0.30 3.95 4.37
N TYR A 47 0.32 4.75 3.53
CA TYR A 47 0.08 6.20 3.47
C TYR A 47 -0.22 6.65 2.03
N LEU A 48 -1.00 7.71 1.88
CA LEU A 48 -1.29 8.29 0.58
C LEU A 48 -0.02 8.86 -0.05
N SER A 49 0.31 8.39 -1.25
CA SER A 49 1.45 8.86 -2.03
C SER A 49 1.11 10.14 -2.78
N GLU A 50 2.00 11.12 -2.72
CA GLU A 50 1.97 12.30 -3.58
C GLU A 50 2.52 12.01 -4.99
N GLU A 51 3.29 10.91 -5.14
CA GLU A 51 3.83 10.45 -6.42
C GLU A 51 2.67 10.00 -7.33
N LYS A 52 2.62 10.59 -8.54
CA LYS A 52 1.64 10.25 -9.57
C LYS A 52 2.31 9.41 -10.65
N LEU A 53 1.64 8.34 -11.06
CA LEU A 53 2.12 7.53 -12.18
C LEU A 53 1.63 8.13 -13.50
N ILE A 54 2.50 8.17 -14.49
CA ILE A 54 2.18 8.67 -15.83
C ILE A 54 2.05 7.48 -16.77
N GLY A 55 0.86 7.31 -17.33
CA GLY A 55 0.55 6.31 -18.34
C GLY A 55 1.30 6.55 -19.63
N HIS A 56 1.29 5.55 -20.51
CA HIS A 56 2.01 5.62 -21.78
C HIS A 56 1.57 6.80 -22.65
N GLN A 57 0.30 7.24 -22.55
CA GLN A 57 -0.23 8.37 -23.31
C GLN A 57 -0.39 9.65 -22.47
N GLY A 58 0.26 9.70 -21.31
CA GLY A 58 0.21 10.87 -20.42
C GLY A 58 -0.95 10.86 -19.42
N GLU A 59 -1.69 9.75 -19.29
CA GLU A 59 -2.72 9.61 -18.27
C GLU A 59 -2.10 9.73 -16.87
N ILE A 60 -2.70 10.55 -16.01
CA ILE A 60 -2.22 10.72 -14.64
C ILE A 60 -3.00 9.76 -13.75
N TYR A 61 -2.30 8.84 -13.09
CA TYR A 61 -2.87 7.97 -12.08
C TYR A 61 -2.41 8.40 -10.69
N ASP A 62 -3.36 8.83 -9.88
CA ASP A 62 -3.18 9.21 -8.49
C ASP A 62 -3.89 8.23 -7.54
N SER A 63 -4.04 8.65 -6.28
CA SER A 63 -4.81 7.92 -5.25
C SER A 63 -4.20 6.56 -4.89
N TYR A 64 -2.86 6.49 -4.93
CA TYR A 64 -2.12 5.31 -4.50
C TYR A 64 -1.72 5.41 -3.03
N PHE A 65 -2.00 4.37 -2.28
CA PHE A 65 -1.52 4.15 -0.94
C PHE A 65 -0.31 3.23 -0.99
N VAL A 66 0.75 3.61 -0.27
CA VAL A 66 2.05 2.95 -0.31
C VAL A 66 2.43 2.44 1.07
N LEU A 67 2.93 1.21 1.13
CA LEU A 67 3.61 0.64 2.28
C LEU A 67 5.05 0.36 1.87
N LYS A 68 6.00 1.09 2.47
CA LYS A 68 7.42 0.89 2.20
C LYS A 68 7.99 -0.24 3.04
N GLU A 69 9.01 -0.92 2.50
CA GLU A 69 9.74 -1.97 3.22
C GLU A 69 10.36 -1.43 4.53
N GLU A 70 10.81 -0.17 4.53
CA GLU A 70 11.36 0.50 5.73
C GLU A 70 10.34 0.60 6.88
N ASN A 71 9.05 0.73 6.56
CA ASN A 71 7.98 0.85 7.54
C ASN A 71 7.63 -0.49 8.20
N LEU A 72 8.11 -1.62 7.64
CA LEU A 72 7.86 -2.96 8.15
C LEU A 72 8.91 -3.46 9.15
N LYS A 73 10.07 -2.77 9.24
CA LYS A 73 11.24 -3.19 10.05
C LYS A 73 11.26 -2.56 11.46
N SER A 74 10.21 -1.84 11.84
CA SER A 74 10.08 -1.07 13.10
C SER A 74 9.37 -1.84 14.22
#